data_AF-A0A5C6CJQ1-F1
#
_entry.id   AF-A0A5C6CJQ1-F1
#
_cell.length_a   1.000
_cell.length_b   1.000
_cell.length_c   1.000
_cell.angle_alpha   90.00
_cell.angle_beta   90.00
_cell.angle_gamma   90.00
#
_symmetry.space_group_name_H-M   'P 1'
#
loop_
_entity.id
_entity.type
_entity.pdbx_description
1 polymer ?
#
loop_
_entity_poly.entity_id
_entity_poly.type
_entity_poly.pdbx_seq_one_letter_code
_entity_poly.pdbx_strand_id
1 'polypeptide(L)'
;MTTWLCGLDPRWSMAAPSCFVSTIRRNLENEEPQDTEQCPPQALALDLDHADFLAAMAPKPVIILAKERDFFDVRGAEETYARLRRLYRLLGAEDNVALFVGPTGHGYSTENREAMYSWFNHASGMAAGDTDRTFGGVLSSTGEVPFTAEPEIRIEKDETLQCTPKGQVDAMENTRTIYDFTREKSQQFAAARKPLSGEGLQKAVTDVLKLPAERGEVPDYRIWADLRARDYPTKHAVVYSVDTEPGIQASVYRLTKGRWYSRPERTGKRALLYVAHLSSDDELRNEPLIREQMQAEPDSPLFACDVRGIGESRPDTCTPGSFHSSYGSDYMYAIHSLMLDRPYVGQKTLDVLRVLDWLASVGHTEIHIVGRGWGALPATFAAVMSDQVKQVTLKNALTSYSEIAESKHYEWPLSTLLPNVLAQFDLPDCYEALQAKQLRQIEPWNAQAK
;
A
#
# COMPACT_ATOMS: atom_id res chain seq x y z
N MET A 1 10.24 -11.46 -11.24
CA MET A 1 9.34 -12.02 -12.28
C MET A 1 9.26 -13.55 -12.29
N THR A 2 10.36 -14.30 -12.32
CA THR A 2 10.34 -15.79 -12.40
C THR A 2 9.40 -16.44 -11.40
N THR A 3 9.41 -16.00 -10.13
CA THR A 3 8.51 -16.51 -9.07
C THR A 3 7.04 -16.43 -9.47
N TRP A 4 6.58 -15.29 -9.99
CA TRP A 4 5.20 -15.10 -10.42
C TRP A 4 4.86 -15.94 -11.64
N LEU A 5 5.78 -16.03 -12.61
CA LEU A 5 5.57 -16.82 -13.83
C LEU A 5 5.41 -18.33 -13.54
N CYS A 6 6.06 -18.84 -12.48
CA CYS A 6 5.87 -20.23 -12.03
C CYS A 6 4.41 -20.53 -11.67
N GLY A 7 3.70 -19.56 -11.08
CA GLY A 7 2.29 -19.70 -10.71
C GLY A 7 1.31 -19.46 -11.86
N LEU A 8 1.74 -18.83 -12.96
CA LEU A 8 0.85 -18.34 -14.02
C LEU A 8 0.85 -19.19 -15.30
N ASP A 9 1.92 -19.92 -15.59
CA ASP A 9 2.05 -20.61 -16.87
C ASP A 9 2.57 -22.06 -16.70
N PRO A 10 1.75 -23.07 -17.04
CA PRO A 10 2.13 -24.46 -16.85
C PRO A 10 3.17 -24.96 -17.86
N ARG A 11 3.58 -24.16 -18.86
CA ARG A 11 4.53 -24.57 -19.90
C ARG A 11 5.98 -24.58 -19.43
N TRP A 12 6.32 -23.87 -18.35
CA TRP A 12 7.68 -23.89 -17.81
C TRP A 12 8.07 -25.31 -17.39
N SER A 13 9.26 -25.77 -17.79
CA SER A 13 9.78 -27.09 -17.43
C SER A 13 10.71 -27.06 -16.21
N MET A 14 11.29 -25.90 -15.91
CA MET A 14 12.21 -25.68 -14.80
C MET A 14 12.26 -24.18 -14.44
N ALA A 15 12.67 -23.84 -13.22
CA ALA A 15 12.79 -22.45 -12.78
C ALA A 15 13.98 -22.20 -11.86
N ALA A 16 14.51 -20.97 -11.91
CA ALA A 16 15.62 -20.50 -11.08
C ALA A 16 15.42 -19.02 -10.66
N PRO A 17 14.44 -18.70 -9.79
CA PRO A 17 14.30 -17.34 -9.26
C PRO A 17 15.55 -16.96 -8.44
N SER A 18 16.12 -15.78 -8.72
CA SER A 18 17.34 -15.28 -8.05
C SER A 18 17.08 -13.99 -7.29
N CYS A 19 17.69 -13.89 -6.10
CA CYS A 19 17.80 -12.66 -5.30
C CYS A 19 16.45 -11.95 -5.14
N PHE A 20 15.43 -12.71 -4.74
CA PHE A 20 14.05 -12.23 -4.61
C PHE A 20 13.22 -13.09 -3.65
N VAL A 21 13.38 -14.42 -3.72
CA VAL A 21 12.59 -15.33 -2.90
C VAL A 21 13.01 -15.25 -1.43
N SER A 22 12.20 -14.56 -0.65
CA SER A 22 12.13 -14.62 0.81
C SER A 22 10.67 -14.79 1.24
N THR A 23 10.39 -15.12 2.50
CA THR A 23 8.99 -15.06 2.98
C THR A 23 8.54 -13.60 3.07
N ILE A 24 7.30 -13.29 2.71
CA ILE A 24 6.76 -11.92 2.84
C ILE A 24 6.86 -11.43 4.30
N ARG A 25 6.68 -12.33 5.27
CA ARG A 25 6.84 -12.02 6.70
C ARG A 25 8.20 -11.42 7.03
N ARG A 26 9.30 -12.08 6.62
CA ARG A 26 10.67 -11.59 6.88
C ARG A 26 10.91 -10.23 6.24
N ASN A 27 10.40 -10.04 5.03
CA ASN A 27 10.49 -8.77 4.32
C ASN A 27 9.79 -7.64 5.08
N LEU A 28 8.57 -7.89 5.60
CA LEU A 28 7.85 -6.95 6.45
C LEU A 28 8.56 -6.68 7.79
N GLU A 29 9.02 -7.73 8.49
CA GLU A 29 9.73 -7.62 9.78
C GLU A 29 11.07 -6.86 9.67
N ASN A 30 11.73 -6.93 8.52
CA ASN A 30 12.97 -6.20 8.24
C ASN A 30 12.71 -4.79 7.72
N GLU A 31 11.45 -4.38 7.58
CA GLU A 31 11.05 -3.05 7.09
C GLU A 31 11.54 -2.75 5.66
N GLU A 32 11.68 -3.79 4.83
CA GLU A 32 12.19 -3.70 3.46
C GLU A 32 11.03 -3.53 2.45
N PRO A 33 10.79 -2.33 1.91
CA PRO A 33 9.78 -2.12 0.88
C PRO A 33 10.23 -2.75 -0.45
N GLN A 34 9.25 -3.24 -1.21
CA GLN A 34 9.46 -3.89 -2.51
C GLN A 34 8.83 -3.07 -3.64
N ASP A 35 9.32 -3.25 -4.86
CA ASP A 35 8.71 -2.63 -6.03
C ASP A 35 7.25 -3.08 -6.21
N THR A 36 6.41 -2.25 -6.83
CA THR A 36 4.98 -2.54 -6.92
C THR A 36 4.71 -3.83 -7.72
N GLU A 37 5.51 -4.12 -8.75
CA GLU A 37 5.43 -5.37 -9.51
C GLU A 37 5.87 -6.63 -8.74
N GLN A 38 6.48 -6.44 -7.57
CA GLN A 38 6.86 -7.50 -6.63
C GLN A 38 5.78 -7.74 -5.57
N CYS A 39 4.67 -7.00 -5.59
CA CYS A 39 3.60 -7.12 -4.61
C CYS A 39 2.25 -7.39 -5.30
N PRO A 40 1.99 -8.63 -5.73
CA PRO A 40 0.74 -8.97 -6.40
C PRO A 40 -0.48 -8.62 -5.54
N PRO A 41 -1.50 -7.93 -6.09
CA PRO A 41 -2.72 -7.63 -5.35
C PRO A 41 -3.37 -8.89 -4.79
N GLN A 42 -3.96 -8.79 -3.59
CA GLN A 42 -4.65 -9.88 -2.89
C GLN A 42 -3.79 -11.09 -2.48
N ALA A 43 -2.47 -11.09 -2.73
CA ALA A 43 -1.62 -12.24 -2.38
C ALA A 43 -1.75 -12.64 -0.90
N LEU A 44 -1.67 -11.66 0.02
CA LEU A 44 -1.83 -11.91 1.46
C LEU A 44 -3.29 -12.21 1.84
N ALA A 45 -4.26 -11.59 1.18
CA ALA A 45 -5.69 -11.89 1.41
C ALA A 45 -6.05 -13.34 1.03
N LEU A 46 -5.29 -13.96 0.13
CA LEU A 46 -5.42 -15.34 -0.30
C LEU A 46 -4.46 -16.30 0.44
N ASP A 47 -3.83 -15.84 1.52
CA ASP A 47 -2.84 -16.59 2.30
C ASP A 47 -1.65 -17.12 1.47
N LEU A 48 -1.27 -16.40 0.40
CA LEU A 48 -0.16 -16.76 -0.48
C LEU A 48 1.16 -16.12 -0.01
N ASP A 49 2.23 -16.90 -0.08
CA ASP A 49 3.62 -16.47 0.05
C ASP A 49 4.43 -16.86 -1.21
N HIS A 50 5.68 -16.43 -1.34
CA HIS A 50 6.56 -16.77 -2.48
C HIS A 50 6.66 -18.28 -2.71
N ALA A 51 6.63 -19.07 -1.63
CA ALA A 51 6.61 -20.53 -1.70
C ALA A 51 5.43 -21.08 -2.50
N ASP A 52 4.24 -20.46 -2.41
CA ASP A 52 3.02 -20.97 -3.03
C ASP A 52 3.06 -20.80 -4.56
N PHE A 53 3.67 -19.72 -5.05
CA PHE A 53 3.88 -19.54 -6.48
C PHE A 53 4.89 -20.53 -7.06
N LEU A 54 5.93 -20.89 -6.31
CA LEU A 54 6.88 -21.93 -6.70
C LEU A 54 6.30 -23.34 -6.57
N ALA A 55 5.40 -23.55 -5.61
CA ALA A 55 4.71 -24.82 -5.41
C ALA A 55 3.84 -25.22 -6.61
N ALA A 56 3.31 -24.24 -7.36
CA ALA A 56 2.56 -24.49 -8.60
C ALA A 56 3.36 -25.23 -9.68
N MET A 57 4.70 -25.18 -9.61
CA MET A 57 5.58 -25.94 -10.51
C MET A 57 5.78 -27.39 -10.07
N ALA A 58 5.45 -27.77 -8.84
CA ALA A 58 5.71 -29.11 -8.35
C ALA A 58 5.04 -30.19 -9.22
N PRO A 59 5.72 -31.29 -9.58
CA PRO A 59 7.05 -31.71 -9.11
C PRO A 59 8.23 -31.32 -10.05
N LYS A 60 8.08 -30.30 -10.89
CA LYS A 60 9.12 -29.91 -11.88
C LYS A 60 10.35 -29.28 -11.20
N PRO A 61 11.55 -29.36 -11.79
CA PRO A 61 12.78 -28.84 -11.19
C PRO A 61 12.76 -27.34 -10.86
N VAL A 62 12.97 -26.97 -9.59
CA VAL A 62 13.10 -25.57 -9.14
C VAL A 62 14.33 -25.37 -8.25
N ILE A 63 15.15 -24.38 -8.54
CA ILE A 63 16.23 -23.94 -7.65
C ILE A 63 16.00 -22.50 -7.17
N ILE A 64 16.05 -22.27 -5.86
CA ILE A 64 16.06 -20.93 -5.30
C ILE A 64 17.51 -20.44 -5.27
N LEU A 65 17.80 -19.29 -5.87
CA LEU A 65 19.13 -18.70 -5.86
C LEU A 65 19.15 -17.49 -4.92
N ALA A 66 19.60 -17.71 -3.68
CA ALA A 66 19.69 -16.70 -2.64
C ALA A 66 21.13 -16.22 -2.44
N LYS A 67 21.30 -15.23 -1.56
CA LYS A 67 22.56 -14.56 -1.26
C LYS A 67 22.64 -14.25 0.23
N GLU A 68 23.81 -14.46 0.81
CA GLU A 68 24.05 -14.29 2.25
C GLU A 68 23.98 -12.81 2.69
N ARG A 69 24.35 -11.87 1.80
CA ARG A 69 24.45 -10.43 2.12
C ARG A 69 23.43 -9.58 1.37
N ASP A 70 22.32 -10.18 0.95
CA ASP A 70 21.23 -9.52 0.24
C ASP A 70 20.23 -8.92 1.24
N PHE A 71 19.50 -7.90 0.81
CA PHE A 71 18.36 -7.35 1.54
C PHE A 71 17.15 -8.29 1.47
N PHE A 72 17.06 -9.12 0.42
CA PHE A 72 16.17 -10.29 0.44
C PHE A 72 16.71 -11.34 1.40
N ASP A 73 16.10 -11.39 2.59
CA ASP A 73 16.55 -12.18 3.72
C ASP A 73 16.67 -13.68 3.40
N VAL A 74 17.90 -14.20 3.50
CA VAL A 74 18.24 -15.61 3.27
C VAL A 74 17.46 -16.55 4.20
N ARG A 75 17.12 -16.12 5.43
CA ARG A 75 16.32 -16.93 6.36
C ARG A 75 14.95 -17.24 5.77
N GLY A 76 14.35 -16.27 5.07
CA GLY A 76 13.08 -16.50 4.38
C GLY A 76 13.22 -17.39 3.14
N ALA A 77 14.38 -17.38 2.47
CA ALA A 77 14.69 -18.31 1.38
C ALA A 77 14.82 -19.76 1.91
N GLU A 78 15.49 -19.94 3.05
CA GLU A 78 15.61 -21.23 3.74
C GLU A 78 14.24 -21.77 4.20
N GLU A 79 13.40 -20.92 4.80
CA GLU A 79 12.04 -21.27 5.19
C GLU A 79 11.19 -21.69 3.97
N THR A 80 11.30 -20.93 2.87
CA THR A 80 10.63 -21.23 1.59
C THR A 80 11.10 -22.57 1.02
N TYR A 81 12.40 -22.82 0.98
CA TYR A 81 12.99 -24.09 0.53
C TYR A 81 12.52 -25.25 1.38
N ALA A 82 12.51 -25.12 2.71
CA ALA A 82 12.07 -26.18 3.61
C ALA A 82 10.60 -26.57 3.36
N ARG A 83 9.72 -25.59 3.12
CA ARG A 83 8.31 -25.81 2.77
C ARG A 83 8.17 -26.54 1.42
N LEU A 84 8.88 -26.08 0.39
CA LEU A 84 8.87 -26.71 -0.94
C LEU A 84 9.44 -28.13 -0.90
N ARG A 85 10.59 -28.34 -0.26
CA ARG A 85 11.22 -29.65 -0.10
C ARG A 85 10.26 -30.67 0.53
N ARG A 86 9.50 -30.26 1.55
CA ARG A 86 8.46 -31.11 2.14
C ARG A 86 7.37 -31.48 1.14
N LEU A 87 6.88 -30.52 0.34
CA LEU A 87 5.89 -30.77 -0.71
C LEU A 87 6.44 -31.75 -1.76
N TYR A 88 7.64 -31.49 -2.27
CA TYR A 88 8.29 -32.31 -3.30
C TYR A 88 8.55 -33.74 -2.79
N ARG A 89 8.92 -33.93 -1.51
CA ARG A 89 8.99 -35.25 -0.88
C ARG A 89 7.67 -36.00 -0.92
N LEU A 90 6.56 -35.33 -0.59
CA LEU A 90 5.23 -35.95 -0.62
C LEU A 90 4.82 -36.39 -2.03
N LEU A 91 5.38 -35.74 -3.06
CA LEU A 91 5.16 -36.08 -4.47
C LEU A 91 6.19 -37.08 -5.01
N GLY A 92 7.12 -37.58 -4.17
CA GLY A 92 8.17 -38.51 -4.59
C GLY A 92 9.25 -37.89 -5.47
N ALA A 93 9.44 -36.57 -5.41
CA ALA A 93 10.36 -35.80 -6.24
C ALA A 93 11.23 -34.84 -5.40
N GLU A 94 11.64 -35.26 -4.19
CA GLU A 94 12.41 -34.40 -3.26
C GLU A 94 13.73 -33.87 -3.84
N ASP A 95 14.26 -34.56 -4.85
CA ASP A 95 15.46 -34.22 -5.61
C ASP A 95 15.22 -33.12 -6.67
N ASN A 96 13.96 -32.82 -7.02
CA ASN A 96 13.60 -31.77 -7.98
C ASN A 96 13.45 -30.38 -7.36
N VAL A 97 13.95 -30.16 -6.14
CA VAL A 97 14.03 -28.82 -5.55
C VAL A 97 15.35 -28.58 -4.83
N ALA A 98 15.93 -27.39 -5.01
CA ALA A 98 17.17 -27.00 -4.38
C ALA A 98 17.17 -25.54 -3.91
N LEU A 99 18.11 -25.23 -3.01
CA LEU A 99 18.47 -23.87 -2.60
C LEU A 99 19.97 -23.70 -2.76
N PHE A 100 20.37 -22.63 -3.45
CA PHE A 100 21.75 -22.16 -3.47
C PHE A 100 21.86 -20.84 -2.71
N VAL A 101 22.88 -20.70 -1.85
CA VAL A 101 23.20 -19.46 -1.15
C VAL A 101 24.61 -19.02 -1.54
N GLY A 102 24.71 -17.92 -2.29
CA GLY A 102 26.00 -17.30 -2.64
C GLY A 102 26.52 -16.35 -1.54
N PRO A 103 27.85 -16.15 -1.41
CA PRO A 103 28.46 -15.40 -0.30
C PRO A 103 28.45 -13.87 -0.47
N THR A 104 27.98 -13.38 -1.61
CA THR A 104 28.00 -11.96 -2.00
C THR A 104 26.67 -11.25 -1.69
N GLY A 105 26.59 -9.96 -2.01
CA GLY A 105 25.36 -9.16 -1.86
C GLY A 105 24.39 -9.35 -3.02
N HIS A 106 23.35 -8.50 -3.05
CA HIS A 106 22.31 -8.50 -4.06
C HIS A 106 22.88 -8.45 -5.49
N GLY A 107 22.43 -9.37 -6.34
CA GLY A 107 22.80 -9.41 -7.75
C GLY A 107 22.96 -10.81 -8.31
N TYR A 108 23.03 -10.90 -9.64
CA TYR A 108 23.12 -12.17 -10.36
C TYR A 108 24.58 -12.50 -10.74
N SER A 109 25.44 -12.67 -9.74
CA SER A 109 26.87 -12.91 -9.92
C SER A 109 27.20 -14.32 -10.39
N THR A 110 28.47 -14.56 -10.76
CA THR A 110 28.95 -15.81 -11.38
C THR A 110 28.52 -17.05 -10.62
N GLU A 111 28.66 -17.08 -9.29
CA GLU A 111 28.29 -18.25 -8.50
C GLU A 111 26.78 -18.58 -8.55
N ASN A 112 25.90 -17.57 -8.66
CA ASN A 112 24.46 -17.80 -8.83
C ASN A 112 24.16 -18.30 -10.24
N ARG A 113 24.86 -17.77 -11.25
CA ARG A 113 24.71 -18.20 -12.64
C ARG A 113 25.19 -19.64 -12.81
N GLU A 114 26.31 -20.00 -12.23
CA GLU A 114 26.85 -21.37 -12.23
C GLU A 114 25.93 -22.35 -11.49
N ALA A 115 25.34 -21.95 -10.35
CA ALA A 115 24.31 -22.73 -9.68
C ALA A 115 23.08 -22.95 -10.58
N MET A 116 22.64 -21.92 -11.30
CA MET A 116 21.57 -22.04 -12.29
C MET A 116 21.94 -22.98 -13.45
N TYR A 117 23.12 -22.81 -14.07
CA TYR A 117 23.61 -23.64 -15.16
C TYR A 117 23.67 -25.11 -14.73
N SER A 118 24.22 -25.37 -13.56
CA SER A 118 24.33 -26.70 -12.96
C SER A 118 22.96 -27.36 -12.78
N TRP A 119 22.00 -26.60 -12.24
CA TRP A 119 20.63 -27.08 -12.05
C TRP A 119 19.92 -27.37 -13.37
N PHE A 120 20.04 -26.48 -14.35
CA PHE A 120 19.35 -26.62 -15.64
C PHE A 120 19.96 -27.75 -16.47
N ASN A 121 21.28 -27.93 -16.43
CA ASN A 121 21.95 -29.07 -17.06
C ASN A 121 21.51 -30.39 -16.43
N HIS A 122 21.48 -30.45 -15.10
CA HIS A 122 20.96 -31.62 -14.37
C HIS A 122 19.51 -31.93 -14.76
N ALA A 123 18.62 -30.93 -14.71
CA ALA A 123 17.20 -31.07 -15.03
C ALA A 123 16.94 -31.46 -16.50
N SER A 124 17.84 -31.10 -17.42
CA SER A 124 17.74 -31.45 -18.85
C SER A 124 18.48 -32.74 -19.22
N GLY A 125 19.14 -33.39 -18.26
CA GLY A 125 19.96 -34.58 -18.50
C GLY A 125 21.26 -34.31 -19.27
N MET A 126 21.71 -33.05 -19.32
CA MET A 126 23.00 -32.69 -19.90
C MET A 126 24.12 -33.07 -18.92
N ALA A 127 25.12 -33.80 -19.43
CA ALA A 127 26.29 -34.14 -18.63
C ALA A 127 27.07 -32.86 -18.30
N ALA A 128 27.44 -32.69 -17.02
CA ALA A 128 28.42 -31.69 -16.65
C ALA A 128 29.79 -32.10 -17.22
N GLY A 129 30.55 -31.12 -17.72
CA GLY A 129 31.94 -31.34 -18.12
C GLY A 129 32.84 -31.71 -16.94
N ASP A 130 34.14 -31.86 -17.19
CA ASP A 130 35.14 -32.06 -16.15
C ASP A 130 35.20 -30.82 -15.24
N THR A 131 34.51 -30.89 -14.11
CA THR A 131 34.51 -29.82 -13.11
C THR A 131 35.02 -30.30 -11.76
N ASP A 132 35.49 -29.35 -10.94
CA ASP A 132 35.98 -29.62 -9.59
C ASP A 132 34.86 -29.96 -8.58
N ARG A 133 33.59 -29.90 -9.01
CA ARG A 133 32.38 -30.12 -8.21
C ARG A 133 32.22 -29.15 -7.03
N THR A 134 32.86 -27.99 -7.08
CA THR A 134 32.79 -26.99 -6.00
C THR A 134 32.03 -25.75 -6.42
N PHE A 135 31.02 -25.37 -5.63
CA PHE A 135 30.32 -24.10 -5.82
C PHE A 135 30.98 -23.00 -4.99
N GLY A 136 31.05 -21.79 -5.53
CA GLY A 136 31.34 -20.58 -4.76
C GLY A 136 30.16 -20.16 -3.86
N GLY A 137 29.69 -21.05 -2.99
CA GLY A 137 28.50 -20.88 -2.14
C GLY A 137 28.04 -22.22 -1.56
N VAL A 138 26.83 -22.26 -0.99
CA VAL A 138 26.26 -23.47 -0.39
C VAL A 138 25.07 -23.94 -1.21
N LEU A 139 25.16 -25.14 -1.80
CA LEU A 139 24.04 -25.81 -2.46
C LEU A 139 23.39 -26.82 -1.50
N SER A 140 22.11 -26.66 -1.26
CA SER A 140 21.25 -27.58 -0.52
C SER A 140 20.30 -28.29 -1.48
N SER A 141 20.51 -29.59 -1.68
CA SER A 141 19.66 -30.48 -2.48
C SER A 141 19.70 -31.90 -1.88
N THR A 142 18.71 -32.73 -2.19
CA THR A 142 18.79 -34.19 -1.91
C THR A 142 19.36 -35.00 -3.07
N GLY A 143 19.27 -34.46 -4.29
CA GLY A 143 19.91 -35.03 -5.47
C GLY A 143 21.35 -34.54 -5.65
N GLU A 144 22.18 -35.34 -6.30
CA GLU A 144 23.51 -34.92 -6.73
C GLU A 144 23.41 -33.98 -7.93
N VAL A 145 23.77 -32.71 -7.74
CA VAL A 145 23.80 -31.71 -8.80
C VAL A 145 25.26 -31.42 -9.16
N PRO A 146 25.73 -31.81 -10.36
CA PRO A 146 27.11 -31.56 -10.74
C PRO A 146 27.33 -30.09 -11.08
N PHE A 147 28.45 -29.53 -10.62
CA PHE A 147 28.84 -28.15 -10.93
C PHE A 147 29.11 -27.98 -12.43
N THR A 148 28.64 -26.85 -12.98
CA THR A 148 28.93 -26.38 -14.34
C THR A 148 29.50 -24.97 -14.23
N ALA A 149 30.79 -24.82 -14.59
CA ALA A 149 31.46 -23.53 -14.62
C ALA A 149 30.86 -22.63 -15.71
N GLU A 150 30.89 -21.33 -15.47
CA GLU A 150 30.52 -20.36 -16.49
C GLU A 150 31.52 -20.43 -17.65
N PRO A 151 31.07 -20.61 -18.91
CA PRO A 151 31.96 -20.55 -20.05
C PRO A 151 32.51 -19.13 -20.22
N GLU A 152 33.59 -18.96 -21.00
CA GLU A 152 34.03 -17.63 -21.39
C GLU A 152 32.89 -16.90 -22.13
N ILE A 153 32.40 -15.79 -21.56
CA ILE A 153 31.33 -14.98 -22.15
C ILE A 153 31.95 -13.78 -22.86
N ARG A 154 31.68 -13.68 -24.16
CA ARG A 154 31.91 -12.43 -24.90
C ARG A 154 30.75 -11.48 -24.66
N ILE A 155 31.01 -10.36 -24.00
CA ILE A 155 30.02 -9.29 -23.82
C ILE A 155 29.89 -8.53 -25.15
N GLU A 156 28.71 -8.62 -25.75
CA GLU A 156 28.35 -7.83 -26.94
C GLU A 156 28.19 -6.35 -26.59
N LYS A 157 28.25 -5.48 -27.60
CA LYS A 157 27.95 -4.06 -27.40
C LYS A 157 26.44 -3.86 -27.25
N ASP A 158 26.03 -2.84 -26.50
CA ASP A 158 24.62 -2.51 -26.30
C ASP A 158 23.88 -2.34 -27.63
N GLU A 159 24.51 -1.71 -28.64
CA GLU A 159 23.89 -1.49 -29.97
C GLU A 159 23.55 -2.79 -30.69
N THR A 160 24.26 -3.88 -30.38
CA THR A 160 23.99 -5.21 -30.95
C THR A 160 22.66 -5.78 -30.45
N LEU A 161 22.20 -5.39 -29.26
CA LEU A 161 20.96 -5.88 -28.65
C LEU A 161 19.75 -4.95 -28.90
N GLN A 162 19.98 -3.77 -29.47
CA GLN A 162 18.90 -2.80 -29.72
C GLN A 162 17.97 -3.28 -30.84
N CYS A 163 16.68 -3.38 -30.54
CA CYS A 163 15.63 -3.70 -31.52
C CYS A 163 15.01 -2.45 -32.17
N THR A 164 15.44 -1.24 -31.77
CA THR A 164 15.00 0.04 -32.35
C THR A 164 16.21 0.94 -32.60
N PRO A 165 16.13 1.94 -33.51
CA PRO A 165 17.28 2.78 -33.86
C PRO A 165 17.96 3.53 -32.72
N LYS A 166 17.26 3.72 -31.59
CA LYS A 166 17.76 4.43 -30.39
C LYS A 166 17.69 3.58 -29.12
N GLY A 167 17.36 2.29 -29.24
CA GLY A 167 17.09 1.41 -28.09
C GLY A 167 15.84 1.77 -27.27
N GLN A 168 15.04 2.74 -27.71
CA GLN A 168 13.81 3.19 -27.05
C GLN A 168 12.62 3.01 -27.99
N VAL A 169 11.53 2.44 -27.48
CA VAL A 169 10.31 2.16 -28.26
C VAL A 169 9.42 3.41 -28.36
N ASP A 170 9.40 4.26 -27.33
CA ASP A 170 8.61 5.50 -27.28
C ASP A 170 9.05 6.57 -28.30
N ALA A 171 10.31 6.50 -28.75
CA ALA A 171 10.86 7.36 -29.79
C ALA A 171 10.45 6.97 -31.22
N MET A 172 9.75 5.84 -31.40
CA MET A 172 9.25 5.40 -32.71
C MET A 172 7.90 6.03 -33.04
N GLU A 173 7.66 6.28 -34.33
CA GLU A 173 6.36 6.75 -34.81
C GLU A 173 5.26 5.72 -34.51
N ASN A 174 4.08 6.21 -34.15
CA ASN A 174 2.89 5.40 -33.84
C ASN A 174 3.04 4.44 -32.64
N THR A 175 4.03 4.65 -31.77
CA THR A 175 4.12 3.91 -30.51
C THR A 175 3.04 4.36 -29.53
N ARG A 176 2.39 3.38 -28.90
CA ARG A 176 1.48 3.60 -27.77
C ARG A 176 2.18 3.21 -26.47
N THR A 177 2.01 4.04 -25.45
CA THR A 177 2.59 3.85 -24.11
C THR A 177 1.55 3.37 -23.11
N ILE A 178 1.99 2.90 -21.93
CA ILE A 178 1.08 2.54 -20.84
C ILE A 178 0.14 3.69 -20.48
N TYR A 179 0.60 4.94 -20.58
CA TYR A 179 -0.23 6.13 -20.31
C TYR A 179 -1.38 6.27 -21.31
N ASP A 180 -1.17 5.93 -22.57
CA ASP A 180 -2.21 5.98 -23.60
C ASP A 180 -3.28 4.91 -23.35
N PHE A 181 -2.85 3.70 -22.95
CA PHE A 181 -3.77 2.62 -22.60
C PHE A 181 -4.56 2.93 -21.31
N THR A 182 -3.91 3.49 -20.28
CA THR A 182 -4.59 3.89 -19.03
C THR A 182 -5.60 5.01 -19.28
N ARG A 183 -5.23 6.03 -20.07
CA ARG A 183 -6.16 7.10 -20.45
C ARG A 183 -7.37 6.58 -21.20
N GLU A 184 -7.15 5.75 -22.22
CA GLU A 184 -8.25 5.17 -23.00
C GLU A 184 -9.17 4.35 -22.09
N LYS A 185 -8.61 3.55 -21.18
CA LYS A 185 -9.39 2.76 -20.23
C LYS A 185 -10.19 3.61 -19.24
N SER A 186 -9.62 4.72 -18.75
CA SER A 186 -10.35 5.72 -17.93
C SER A 186 -11.57 6.25 -18.68
N GLN A 187 -11.38 6.68 -19.92
CA GLN A 187 -12.42 7.25 -20.77
C GLN A 187 -13.50 6.23 -21.15
N GLN A 188 -13.11 4.99 -21.45
CA GLN A 188 -14.03 3.89 -21.70
C GLN A 188 -14.91 3.62 -20.47
N PHE A 189 -14.32 3.58 -19.26
CA PHE A 189 -15.12 3.43 -18.05
C PHE A 189 -16.03 4.64 -17.83
N ALA A 190 -15.54 5.87 -17.97
CA ALA A 190 -16.37 7.07 -17.81
C ALA A 190 -17.58 7.07 -18.75
N ALA A 191 -17.41 6.64 -20.01
CA ALA A 191 -18.51 6.53 -20.98
C ALA A 191 -19.50 5.39 -20.67
N ALA A 192 -19.04 4.30 -20.04
CA ALA A 192 -19.86 3.13 -19.73
C ALA A 192 -20.55 3.22 -18.35
N ARG A 193 -19.97 3.94 -17.38
CA ARG A 193 -20.51 4.09 -16.03
C ARG A 193 -21.87 4.79 -16.07
N LYS A 194 -22.82 4.27 -15.29
CA LYS A 194 -24.07 4.98 -15.00
C LYS A 194 -23.83 5.90 -13.80
N PRO A 195 -24.36 7.13 -13.79
CA PRO A 195 -24.31 7.99 -12.62
C PRO A 195 -24.87 7.26 -11.40
N LEU A 196 -24.12 7.22 -10.30
CA LEU A 196 -24.54 6.63 -9.04
C LEU A 196 -24.92 7.74 -8.05
N SER A 197 -25.96 7.50 -7.27
CA SER A 197 -26.38 8.39 -6.18
C SER A 197 -27.03 7.59 -5.05
N GLY A 198 -27.20 8.21 -3.89
CA GLY A 198 -27.83 7.60 -2.72
C GLY A 198 -27.20 6.26 -2.33
N GLU A 199 -28.04 5.26 -2.06
CA GLU A 199 -27.62 3.91 -1.67
C GLU A 199 -26.72 3.23 -2.72
N GLY A 200 -26.94 3.49 -4.01
CA GLY A 200 -26.12 2.92 -5.08
C GLY A 200 -24.67 3.40 -5.02
N LEU A 201 -24.48 4.70 -4.77
CA LEU A 201 -23.14 5.28 -4.57
C LEU A 201 -22.52 4.78 -3.27
N GLN A 202 -23.28 4.74 -2.17
CA GLN A 202 -22.79 4.24 -0.89
C GLN A 202 -22.31 2.79 -0.97
N LYS A 203 -23.04 1.94 -1.71
CA LYS A 203 -22.61 0.56 -1.97
C LYS A 203 -21.32 0.52 -2.77
N ALA A 204 -21.22 1.28 -3.86
CA ALA A 204 -20.00 1.30 -4.68
C ALA A 204 -18.78 1.81 -3.88
N VAL A 205 -18.95 2.84 -3.05
CA VAL A 205 -17.92 3.33 -2.12
C VAL A 205 -17.53 2.25 -1.13
N THR A 206 -18.49 1.57 -0.51
CA THR A 206 -18.24 0.45 0.42
C THR A 206 -17.42 -0.66 -0.24
N ASP A 207 -17.78 -1.06 -1.45
CA ASP A 207 -17.14 -2.15 -2.20
C ASP A 207 -15.70 -1.80 -2.60
N VAL A 208 -15.47 -0.60 -3.14
CA VAL A 208 -14.12 -0.14 -3.57
C VAL A 208 -13.20 0.07 -2.37
N LEU A 209 -13.71 0.65 -1.28
CA LEU A 209 -12.94 0.88 -0.07
C LEU A 209 -12.75 -0.38 0.79
N LYS A 210 -13.46 -1.47 0.46
CA LYS A 210 -13.43 -2.72 1.24
C LYS A 210 -13.79 -2.47 2.70
N LEU A 211 -14.79 -1.61 2.92
CA LEU A 211 -15.29 -1.32 4.26
C LEU A 211 -15.98 -2.57 4.84
N PRO A 212 -15.85 -2.83 6.15
CA PRO A 212 -16.55 -3.94 6.79
C PRO A 212 -18.07 -3.71 6.72
N ALA A 213 -18.83 -4.81 6.56
CA ALA A 213 -20.29 -4.76 6.49
C ALA A 213 -20.92 -4.17 7.77
N GLU A 214 -20.29 -4.41 8.92
CA GLU A 214 -20.68 -3.86 10.22
C GLU A 214 -19.47 -3.17 10.89
N ARG A 215 -19.72 -2.03 11.55
CA ARG A 215 -18.68 -1.29 12.27
C ARG A 215 -18.52 -1.71 13.74
N GLY A 216 -19.39 -2.61 14.23
CA GLY A 216 -19.40 -3.06 15.63
C GLY A 216 -19.96 -2.02 16.61
N GLU A 217 -19.72 -2.25 17.90
CA GLU A 217 -20.14 -1.36 18.99
C GLU A 217 -19.42 0.00 18.94
N VAL A 218 -19.82 0.95 19.78
CA VAL A 218 -19.10 2.22 19.96
C VAL A 218 -17.64 1.92 20.33
N PRO A 219 -16.64 2.54 19.65
CA PRO A 219 -15.24 2.26 19.94
C PRO A 219 -14.85 2.73 21.36
N ASP A 220 -14.00 1.95 22.01
CA ASP A 220 -13.33 2.39 23.24
C ASP A 220 -12.28 3.47 22.92
N TYR A 221 -11.86 4.23 23.93
CA TYR A 221 -10.88 5.28 23.75
C TYR A 221 -10.07 5.58 25.00
N ARG A 222 -8.84 6.04 24.78
CA ARG A 222 -7.89 6.45 25.83
C ARG A 222 -7.78 7.97 25.87
N ILE A 223 -7.53 8.51 27.05
CA ILE A 223 -7.41 9.96 27.28
C ILE A 223 -5.97 10.27 27.63
N TRP A 224 -5.32 11.14 26.86
CA TRP A 224 -3.94 11.55 27.08
C TRP A 224 -3.87 12.71 28.07
N ALA A 225 -2.66 13.05 28.51
CA ALA A 225 -2.43 14.21 29.36
C ALA A 225 -2.75 15.53 28.62
N ASP A 226 -3.18 16.54 29.39
CA ASP A 226 -3.39 17.92 28.91
C ASP A 226 -2.15 18.46 28.17
N LEU A 227 -2.37 18.91 26.94
CA LEU A 227 -1.38 19.63 26.14
C LEU A 227 -1.56 21.13 26.35
N ARG A 228 -0.45 21.82 26.63
CA ARG A 228 -0.40 23.26 26.90
C ARG A 228 0.69 23.94 26.08
N ALA A 229 0.49 25.22 25.77
CA ALA A 229 1.51 26.10 25.17
C ALA A 229 2.10 25.56 23.85
N ARG A 230 1.22 25.11 22.95
CA ARG A 230 1.56 24.54 21.65
C ARG A 230 1.16 25.44 20.47
N ASP A 231 0.87 26.73 20.69
CA ASP A 231 0.38 27.69 19.67
C ASP A 231 -0.88 27.27 18.88
N TYR A 232 -1.66 26.35 19.46
CA TYR A 232 -2.99 26.01 18.99
C TYR A 232 -3.96 27.21 19.12
N PRO A 233 -5.14 27.17 18.47
CA PRO A 233 -6.14 28.23 18.60
C PRO A 233 -6.64 28.44 20.04
N THR A 234 -6.56 27.42 20.89
CA THR A 234 -6.83 27.50 22.33
C THR A 234 -5.58 27.17 23.15
N LYS A 235 -5.53 27.66 24.39
CA LYS A 235 -4.39 27.44 25.29
C LYS A 235 -4.20 25.97 25.70
N HIS A 236 -5.28 25.21 25.71
CA HIS A 236 -5.32 23.81 26.13
C HIS A 236 -5.88 22.92 25.02
N ALA A 237 -5.39 21.70 24.97
CA ALA A 237 -5.94 20.61 24.18
C ALA A 237 -5.77 19.28 24.90
N VAL A 238 -6.58 18.30 24.54
CA VAL A 238 -6.47 16.91 25.00
C VAL A 238 -6.52 15.99 23.78
N VAL A 239 -5.73 14.93 23.79
CA VAL A 239 -5.74 13.91 22.73
C VAL A 239 -6.50 12.68 23.22
N TYR A 240 -7.34 12.13 22.35
CA TYR A 240 -8.00 10.85 22.56
C TYR A 240 -7.50 9.85 21.52
N SER A 241 -7.09 8.66 21.95
CA SER A 241 -6.84 7.54 21.03
C SER A 241 -8.12 6.72 20.93
N VAL A 242 -8.80 6.77 19.80
CA VAL A 242 -10.04 6.03 19.54
C VAL A 242 -9.69 4.71 18.86
N ASP A 243 -10.12 3.58 19.42
CA ASP A 243 -9.82 2.25 18.90
C ASP A 243 -10.70 1.95 17.67
N THR A 244 -10.11 2.06 16.47
CA THR A 244 -10.86 1.94 15.21
C THR A 244 -10.91 0.50 14.71
N GLU A 245 -9.86 -0.28 14.97
CA GLU A 245 -9.76 -1.73 14.77
C GLU A 245 -8.88 -2.35 15.87
N PRO A 246 -8.88 -3.69 16.04
CA PRO A 246 -7.97 -4.35 16.97
C PRO A 246 -6.51 -3.95 16.74
N GLY A 247 -5.92 -3.23 17.70
CA GLY A 247 -4.54 -2.75 17.63
C GLY A 247 -4.33 -1.48 16.80
N ILE A 248 -5.37 -0.86 16.23
CA ILE A 248 -5.30 0.37 15.42
C ILE A 248 -6.10 1.49 16.06
N GLN A 249 -5.53 2.69 16.06
CA GLN A 249 -6.12 3.86 16.71
C GLN A 249 -6.07 5.08 15.80
N ALA A 250 -7.12 5.90 15.84
CA ALA A 250 -7.09 7.27 15.36
C ALA A 250 -6.80 8.22 16.53
N SER A 251 -5.93 9.20 16.33
CA SER A 251 -5.60 10.20 17.36
C SER A 251 -6.44 11.46 17.14
N VAL A 252 -7.25 11.83 18.13
CA VAL A 252 -8.22 12.92 18.03
C VAL A 252 -7.94 13.99 19.06
N TYR A 253 -7.43 15.13 18.63
CA TYR A 253 -7.22 16.33 19.44
C TYR A 253 -8.56 17.03 19.65
N ARG A 254 -8.85 17.43 20.88
CA ARG A 254 -9.93 18.35 21.20
C ARG A 254 -9.36 19.62 21.81
N LEU A 255 -9.66 20.76 21.21
CA LEU A 255 -9.32 22.06 21.76
C LEU A 255 -10.23 22.40 22.96
N THR A 256 -9.65 22.88 24.06
CA THR A 256 -10.38 23.17 25.30
C THR A 256 -10.06 24.55 25.86
N LYS A 257 -11.03 25.16 26.57
CA LYS A 257 -10.86 26.48 27.21
C LYS A 257 -9.99 26.43 28.47
N GLY A 258 -9.86 25.25 29.08
CA GLY A 258 -9.07 25.00 30.29
C GLY A 258 -8.54 23.58 30.32
N ARG A 259 -7.77 23.26 31.38
CA ARG A 259 -7.21 21.91 31.57
C ARG A 259 -8.31 20.86 31.55
N TRP A 260 -8.06 19.76 30.84
CA TRP A 260 -9.03 18.67 30.71
C TRP A 260 -8.36 17.30 30.87
N TYR A 261 -8.94 16.44 31.70
CA TYR A 261 -8.46 15.08 31.99
C TYR A 261 -9.62 14.06 32.02
N SER A 262 -10.66 14.30 31.23
CA SER A 262 -11.89 13.51 31.24
C SER A 262 -12.37 13.22 29.83
N ARG A 263 -13.45 12.43 29.71
CA ARG A 263 -14.17 12.21 28.46
C ARG A 263 -14.58 13.54 27.80
N PRO A 264 -14.83 13.57 26.47
CA PRO A 264 -15.31 14.78 25.82
C PRO A 264 -16.58 15.32 26.50
N GLU A 265 -16.68 16.65 26.60
CA GLU A 265 -17.91 17.28 27.08
C GLU A 265 -19.04 17.08 26.08
N ARG A 266 -20.25 16.91 26.62
CA ARG A 266 -21.49 16.80 25.86
C ARG A 266 -22.06 18.19 25.61
N THR A 267 -21.45 18.96 24.72
CA THR A 267 -21.77 20.38 24.47
C THR A 267 -22.88 20.61 23.44
N GLY A 268 -23.74 19.62 23.22
CA GLY A 268 -24.80 19.66 22.21
C GLY A 268 -24.53 18.72 21.05
N LYS A 269 -25.30 18.87 19.97
CA LYS A 269 -25.24 17.98 18.79
C LYS A 269 -24.19 18.38 17.77
N ARG A 270 -23.92 19.68 17.66
CA ARG A 270 -23.05 20.26 16.63
C ARG A 270 -21.58 20.13 17.04
N ALA A 271 -20.73 19.69 16.13
CA ALA A 271 -19.27 19.67 16.31
C ALA A 271 -18.52 19.81 14.97
N LEU A 272 -17.30 20.33 15.03
CA LEU A 272 -16.34 20.37 13.92
C LEU A 272 -15.40 19.17 14.02
N LEU A 273 -15.27 18.39 12.95
CA LEU A 273 -14.27 17.33 12.82
C LEU A 273 -13.31 17.67 11.67
N TYR A 274 -12.10 18.06 12.00
CA TYR A 274 -11.02 18.30 11.06
C TYR A 274 -10.23 17.01 10.81
N VAL A 275 -10.08 16.58 9.56
CA VAL A 275 -9.28 15.40 9.16
C VAL A 275 -8.02 15.91 8.49
N ALA A 276 -6.89 15.68 9.15
CA ALA A 276 -5.61 16.28 8.80
C ALA A 276 -5.02 15.75 7.49
N HIS A 277 -4.22 16.58 6.82
CA HIS A 277 -3.44 16.17 5.67
C HIS A 277 -2.29 15.24 6.07
N LEU A 278 -1.49 15.64 7.08
CA LEU A 278 -0.32 14.90 7.54
C LEU A 278 -0.12 14.94 9.07
N SER A 279 -0.63 15.97 9.77
CA SER A 279 -0.49 16.06 11.23
C SER A 279 -1.46 17.08 11.80
N SER A 280 -2.35 16.63 12.69
CA SER A 280 -3.24 17.51 13.44
C SER A 280 -2.45 18.44 14.35
N ASP A 281 -1.35 17.99 14.98
CA ASP A 281 -0.48 18.84 15.81
C ASP A 281 0.09 20.02 15.01
N ASP A 282 0.67 19.75 13.84
CA ASP A 282 1.22 20.80 12.96
C ASP A 282 0.12 21.71 12.39
N GLU A 283 -0.96 21.12 11.88
CA GLU A 283 -2.02 21.88 11.21
C GLU A 283 -2.83 22.73 12.19
N LEU A 284 -3.06 22.29 13.43
CA LEU A 284 -3.66 23.13 14.49
C LEU A 284 -2.84 24.41 14.74
N ARG A 285 -1.51 24.36 14.57
CA ARG A 285 -0.63 25.53 14.71
C ARG A 285 -0.70 26.42 13.47
N ASN A 286 -0.61 25.80 12.30
CA ASN A 286 -0.17 26.47 11.08
C ASN A 286 -1.26 26.66 10.02
N GLU A 287 -2.34 25.88 10.02
CA GLU A 287 -3.42 25.96 9.02
C GLU A 287 -4.46 27.03 9.39
N PRO A 288 -4.56 28.14 8.62
CA PRO A 288 -5.50 29.22 8.94
C PRO A 288 -6.98 28.79 8.92
N LEU A 289 -7.35 27.84 8.05
CA LEU A 289 -8.74 27.40 7.90
C LEU A 289 -9.33 26.90 9.22
N ILE A 290 -8.55 26.26 10.09
CA ILE A 290 -9.02 25.80 11.40
C ILE A 290 -9.51 26.97 12.25
N ARG A 291 -8.73 28.07 12.29
CA ARG A 291 -9.11 29.28 13.05
C ARG A 291 -10.34 29.95 12.44
N GLU A 292 -10.43 30.00 11.11
CA GLU A 292 -11.59 30.55 10.40
C GLU A 292 -12.87 29.75 10.72
N GLN A 293 -12.81 28.42 10.73
CA GLN A 293 -13.97 27.57 11.06
C GLN A 293 -14.39 27.72 12.52
N MET A 294 -13.44 27.81 13.45
CA MET A 294 -13.74 28.09 14.86
C MET A 294 -14.38 29.46 15.06
N GLN A 295 -14.00 30.47 14.27
CA GLN A 295 -14.62 31.80 14.32
C GLN A 295 -16.03 31.79 13.72
N ALA A 296 -16.25 31.01 12.67
CA ALA A 296 -17.57 30.84 12.05
C ALA A 296 -18.55 30.06 12.94
N GLU A 297 -18.05 29.13 13.76
CA GLU A 297 -18.84 28.29 14.67
C GLU A 297 -18.30 28.31 16.12
N PRO A 298 -18.36 29.47 16.83
CA PRO A 298 -17.67 29.66 18.12
C PRO A 298 -18.20 28.79 19.27
N ASP A 299 -19.43 28.28 19.13
CA ASP A 299 -20.08 27.41 20.12
C ASP A 299 -19.87 25.92 19.82
N SER A 300 -19.33 25.57 18.65
CA SER A 300 -19.05 24.20 18.26
C SER A 300 -17.69 23.74 18.81
N PRO A 301 -17.60 22.58 19.50
CA PRO A 301 -16.32 22.00 19.84
C PRO A 301 -15.57 21.57 18.57
N LEU A 302 -14.26 21.80 18.55
CA LEU A 302 -13.38 21.35 17.47
C LEU A 302 -12.60 20.11 17.87
N PHE A 303 -12.68 19.11 16.99
CA PHE A 303 -11.89 17.90 17.02
C PHE A 303 -10.99 17.86 15.77
N ALA A 304 -9.69 17.57 15.92
CA ALA A 304 -8.77 17.33 14.81
C ALA A 304 -8.25 15.89 14.86
N CYS A 305 -8.33 15.18 13.75
CA CYS A 305 -8.13 13.74 13.66
C CYS A 305 -6.95 13.38 12.76
N ASP A 306 -6.00 12.66 13.34
CA ASP A 306 -5.01 11.88 12.63
C ASP A 306 -5.56 10.46 12.43
N VAL A 307 -5.89 10.15 11.17
CA VAL A 307 -6.15 8.76 10.74
C VAL A 307 -4.85 7.95 10.79
N ARG A 308 -4.94 6.61 10.72
CA ARG A 308 -3.75 5.76 10.81
C ARG A 308 -2.64 6.16 9.82
N GLY A 309 -1.40 6.07 10.27
CA GLY A 309 -0.20 6.30 9.48
C GLY A 309 0.20 7.76 9.28
N ILE A 310 -0.47 8.71 9.92
CA ILE A 310 -0.09 10.13 9.94
C ILE A 310 -0.09 10.67 11.37
N GLY A 311 0.45 11.88 11.55
CA GLY A 311 0.52 12.57 12.84
C GLY A 311 1.16 11.71 13.94
N GLU A 312 0.46 11.57 15.06
CA GLU A 312 0.92 10.77 16.22
C GLU A 312 1.09 9.27 15.91
N SER A 313 0.51 8.78 14.83
CA SER A 313 0.63 7.38 14.36
C SER A 313 1.56 7.22 13.16
N ARG A 314 2.30 8.26 12.78
CA ARG A 314 3.21 8.21 11.64
C ARG A 314 4.36 7.22 11.93
N PRO A 315 4.52 6.18 11.09
CA PRO A 315 5.60 5.21 11.26
C PRO A 315 6.96 5.80 10.87
N ASP A 316 8.00 5.43 11.60
CA ASP A 316 9.41 5.67 11.25
C ASP A 316 10.10 4.37 10.77
N THR A 317 9.30 3.45 10.20
CA THR A 317 9.82 2.22 9.60
C THR A 317 10.56 2.50 8.29
N CYS A 318 11.33 1.52 7.80
CA CYS A 318 12.23 1.63 6.65
C CYS A 318 13.42 2.54 6.99
N THR A 319 13.80 3.44 6.09
CA THR A 319 14.86 4.42 6.40
C THR A 319 14.30 5.59 7.23
N PRO A 320 14.94 6.01 8.33
CA PRO A 320 14.46 7.14 9.13
C PRO A 320 14.23 8.42 8.31
N GLY A 321 13.08 9.06 8.48
CA GLY A 321 12.71 10.26 7.72
C GLY A 321 12.34 10.01 6.24
N SER A 322 12.18 8.75 5.82
CA SER A 322 11.86 8.39 4.43
C SER A 322 10.37 8.37 4.08
N PHE A 323 9.48 8.84 4.97
CA PHE A 323 8.02 8.72 4.86
C PHE A 323 7.45 9.01 3.45
N HIS A 324 7.95 10.06 2.78
CA HIS A 324 7.49 10.48 1.44
C HIS A 324 8.30 9.91 0.27
N SER A 325 9.32 9.07 0.52
CA SER A 325 10.15 8.50 -0.53
C SER A 325 9.44 7.32 -1.23
N SER A 326 9.91 6.96 -2.43
CA SER A 326 9.35 5.83 -3.20
C SER A 326 9.39 4.50 -2.45
N TYR A 327 10.34 4.35 -1.53
CA TYR A 327 10.51 3.20 -0.63
C TYR A 327 10.33 3.64 0.83
N GLY A 328 9.46 4.62 1.05
CA GLY A 328 9.14 5.16 2.35
C GLY A 328 8.13 4.33 3.10
N SER A 329 7.96 4.63 4.39
CA SER A 329 6.97 3.95 5.22
C SER A 329 5.53 4.11 4.68
N ASP A 330 5.12 5.28 4.19
CA ASP A 330 3.77 5.45 3.59
C ASP A 330 3.52 4.49 2.42
N TYR A 331 4.51 4.36 1.51
CA TYR A 331 4.46 3.39 0.43
C TYR A 331 4.42 1.95 0.93
N MET A 332 5.28 1.60 1.90
CA MET A 332 5.36 0.25 2.47
C MET A 332 4.00 -0.21 3.01
N TYR A 333 3.31 0.61 3.81
CA TYR A 333 1.98 0.25 4.31
C TYR A 333 0.92 0.23 3.21
N ALA A 334 1.01 1.13 2.22
CA ALA A 334 0.08 1.15 1.09
C ALA A 334 0.20 -0.10 0.21
N ILE A 335 1.41 -0.54 -0.12
CA ILE A 335 1.61 -1.71 -0.99
C ILE A 335 1.18 -3.01 -0.30
N HIS A 336 1.46 -3.18 1.00
CA HIS A 336 0.94 -4.33 1.77
C HIS A 336 -0.58 -4.28 1.90
N SER A 337 -1.18 -3.10 2.01
CA SER A 337 -2.63 -2.92 2.01
C SER A 337 -3.28 -3.40 0.70
N LEU A 338 -2.59 -3.28 -0.44
CA LEU A 338 -3.05 -3.85 -1.72
C LEU A 338 -2.96 -5.39 -1.72
N MET A 339 -1.90 -5.96 -1.15
CA MET A 339 -1.77 -7.41 -1.01
C MET A 339 -2.81 -8.00 -0.05
N LEU A 340 -3.26 -7.23 0.95
CA LEU A 340 -4.32 -7.59 1.90
C LEU A 340 -5.74 -7.37 1.37
N ASP A 341 -5.91 -6.89 0.13
CA ASP A 341 -7.20 -6.51 -0.44
C ASP A 341 -7.98 -5.50 0.44
N ARG A 342 -7.26 -4.62 1.14
CA ARG A 342 -7.83 -3.58 2.01
C ARG A 342 -7.14 -2.25 1.71
N PRO A 343 -7.54 -1.51 0.66
CA PRO A 343 -6.87 -0.28 0.25
C PRO A 343 -6.67 0.71 1.41
N TYR A 344 -5.51 1.37 1.45
CA TYR A 344 -5.13 2.13 2.64
C TYR A 344 -6.05 3.33 2.91
N VAL A 345 -6.58 3.99 1.86
CA VAL A 345 -7.64 5.01 1.99
C VAL A 345 -8.94 4.42 2.57
N GLY A 346 -9.28 3.18 2.24
CA GLY A 346 -10.44 2.49 2.80
C GLY A 346 -10.31 2.29 4.30
N GLN A 347 -9.13 1.84 4.73
CA GLN A 347 -8.78 1.75 6.14
C GLN A 347 -8.80 3.11 6.87
N LYS A 348 -8.24 4.16 6.26
CA LYS A 348 -8.30 5.54 6.81
C LYS A 348 -9.73 6.10 6.82
N THR A 349 -10.58 5.71 5.88
CA THR A 349 -12.01 6.08 5.87
C THR A 349 -12.75 5.41 7.03
N LEU A 350 -12.44 4.14 7.31
CA LEU A 350 -12.96 3.44 8.48
C LEU A 350 -12.57 4.17 9.76
N ASP A 351 -11.34 4.67 9.88
CA ASP A 351 -10.94 5.47 11.05
C ASP A 351 -11.86 6.68 11.28
N VAL A 352 -12.14 7.45 10.23
CA VAL A 352 -13.05 8.60 10.32
C VAL A 352 -14.46 8.16 10.70
N LEU A 353 -14.98 7.08 10.11
CA LEU A 353 -16.30 6.54 10.46
C LEU A 353 -16.39 6.11 11.93
N ARG A 354 -15.34 5.47 12.46
CA ARG A 354 -15.27 5.06 13.87
C ARG A 354 -15.16 6.27 14.81
N VAL A 355 -14.43 7.32 14.42
CA VAL A 355 -14.42 8.59 15.14
C VAL A 355 -15.80 9.25 15.13
N LEU A 356 -16.55 9.19 14.04
CA LEU A 356 -17.93 9.66 13.99
C LEU A 356 -18.86 8.83 14.91
N ASP A 357 -18.71 7.50 14.95
CA ASP A 357 -19.46 6.64 15.87
C ASP A 357 -19.15 6.99 17.35
N TRP A 358 -17.88 7.27 17.67
CA TRP A 358 -17.45 7.76 18.99
C TRP A 358 -18.06 9.12 19.35
N LEU A 359 -17.98 10.10 18.44
CA LEU A 359 -18.54 11.43 18.62
C LEU A 359 -20.06 11.37 18.87
N ALA A 360 -20.77 10.49 18.17
CA ALA A 360 -22.19 10.22 18.39
C ALA A 360 -22.47 9.77 19.84
N SER A 361 -21.64 8.87 20.37
CA SER A 361 -21.81 8.30 21.72
C SER A 361 -21.65 9.34 22.84
N VAL A 362 -20.96 10.45 22.55
CA VAL A 362 -20.82 11.60 23.45
C VAL A 362 -21.76 12.76 23.10
N GLY A 363 -22.69 12.55 22.17
CA GLY A 363 -23.81 13.46 21.87
C GLY A 363 -23.64 14.31 20.61
N HIS A 364 -22.51 14.25 19.92
CA HIS A 364 -22.23 15.03 18.71
C HIS A 364 -22.74 14.28 17.48
N THR A 365 -23.91 14.65 16.96
CA THR A 365 -24.60 13.95 15.85
C THR A 365 -24.85 14.84 14.62
N GLU A 366 -24.45 16.11 14.68
CA GLU A 366 -24.57 17.09 13.59
C GLU A 366 -23.18 17.60 13.24
N ILE A 367 -22.40 16.80 12.54
CA ILE A 367 -20.97 17.05 12.29
C ILE A 367 -20.79 17.92 11.06
N HIS A 368 -19.95 18.95 11.19
CA HIS A 368 -19.28 19.58 10.07
C HIS A 368 -17.90 18.95 9.93
N ILE A 369 -17.70 18.19 8.86
CA ILE A 369 -16.40 17.59 8.57
C ILE A 369 -15.59 18.51 7.68
N VAL A 370 -14.34 18.76 8.07
CA VAL A 370 -13.38 19.58 7.34
C VAL A 370 -12.20 18.68 6.97
N GLY A 371 -11.93 18.45 5.70
CA GLY A 371 -10.80 17.64 5.25
C GLY A 371 -9.75 18.47 4.52
N ARG A 372 -8.45 18.19 4.73
CA ARG A 372 -7.35 18.86 4.01
C ARG A 372 -6.46 17.86 3.28
N GLY A 373 -6.09 18.16 2.03
CA GLY A 373 -5.09 17.38 1.28
C GLY A 373 -5.45 15.89 1.25
N TRP A 374 -4.53 15.03 1.69
CA TRP A 374 -4.76 13.58 1.81
C TRP A 374 -5.92 13.21 2.75
N GLY A 375 -6.18 14.01 3.79
CA GLY A 375 -7.31 13.85 4.70
C GLY A 375 -8.66 14.18 4.07
N ALA A 376 -8.68 14.91 2.95
CA ALA A 376 -9.91 15.20 2.21
C ALA A 376 -10.54 13.94 1.60
N LEU A 377 -9.74 12.92 1.24
CA LEU A 377 -10.23 11.65 0.69
C LEU A 377 -11.06 10.86 1.73
N PRO A 378 -10.53 10.44 2.90
CA PRO A 378 -11.33 9.74 3.90
C PRO A 378 -12.46 10.61 4.44
N ALA A 379 -12.30 11.94 4.53
CA ALA A 379 -13.40 12.83 4.88
C ALA A 379 -14.55 12.80 3.85
N THR A 380 -14.24 12.82 2.56
CA THR A 380 -15.22 12.72 1.47
C THR A 380 -16.01 11.42 1.57
N PHE A 381 -15.31 10.29 1.67
CA PHE A 381 -15.98 8.98 1.72
C PHE A 381 -16.79 8.79 3.00
N ALA A 382 -16.25 9.16 4.16
CA ALA A 382 -16.99 9.10 5.42
C ALA A 382 -18.23 10.00 5.39
N ALA A 383 -18.15 11.17 4.77
CA ALA A 383 -19.28 12.07 4.60
C ALA A 383 -20.37 11.48 3.69
N VAL A 384 -20.02 10.73 2.64
CA VAL A 384 -21.01 10.04 1.79
C VAL A 384 -21.75 8.96 2.59
N MET A 385 -21.05 8.28 3.50
CA MET A 385 -21.57 7.13 4.25
C MET A 385 -22.27 7.48 5.57
N SER A 386 -22.04 8.65 6.15
CA SER A 386 -22.50 8.99 7.50
C SER A 386 -23.62 10.03 7.52
N ASP A 387 -24.78 9.66 8.06
CA ASP A 387 -25.90 10.58 8.28
C ASP A 387 -25.62 11.64 9.36
N GLN A 388 -24.59 11.42 10.19
CA GLN A 388 -24.19 12.39 11.20
C GLN A 388 -23.54 13.64 10.58
N VAL A 389 -22.94 13.50 9.39
CA VAL A 389 -22.31 14.63 8.69
C VAL A 389 -23.40 15.46 8.02
N LYS A 390 -23.49 16.74 8.41
CA LYS A 390 -24.47 17.71 7.90
C LYS A 390 -23.84 18.81 7.05
N GLN A 391 -22.53 19.00 7.19
CA GLN A 391 -21.78 19.99 6.42
C GLN A 391 -20.39 19.45 6.07
N VAL A 392 -19.90 19.79 4.88
CA VAL A 392 -18.57 19.35 4.40
C VAL A 392 -17.77 20.55 3.86
N THR A 393 -16.55 20.75 4.37
CA THR A 393 -15.56 21.64 3.76
C THR A 393 -14.32 20.85 3.39
N LEU A 394 -13.89 20.90 2.13
CA LEU A 394 -12.68 20.22 1.68
C LEU A 394 -11.68 21.25 1.14
N LYS A 395 -10.51 21.33 1.74
CA LYS A 395 -9.40 22.15 1.25
C LYS A 395 -8.37 21.25 0.56
N ASN A 396 -7.88 21.65 -0.60
CA ASN A 396 -6.86 20.87 -1.33
C ASN A 396 -7.30 19.44 -1.65
N ALA A 397 -8.60 19.25 -1.90
CA ALA A 397 -9.16 17.95 -2.28
C ALA A 397 -8.73 17.57 -3.69
N LEU A 398 -8.46 16.29 -3.93
CA LEU A 398 -8.24 15.76 -5.27
C LEU A 398 -9.49 16.01 -6.13
N THR A 399 -9.30 16.60 -7.31
CA THR A 399 -10.37 16.87 -8.27
C THR A 399 -11.05 15.60 -8.78
N SER A 400 -10.29 14.60 -9.23
CA SER A 400 -10.81 13.29 -9.68
C SER A 400 -9.71 12.23 -9.77
N TYR A 401 -10.09 10.95 -9.67
CA TYR A 401 -9.21 9.83 -9.99
C TYR A 401 -8.97 9.71 -11.49
N SER A 402 -9.94 10.09 -12.34
CA SER A 402 -9.72 10.11 -13.79
C SER A 402 -8.61 11.08 -14.18
N GLU A 403 -8.49 12.24 -13.54
CA GLU A 403 -7.39 13.17 -13.82
C GLU A 403 -6.01 12.57 -13.48
N ILE A 404 -5.89 11.75 -12.42
CA ILE A 404 -4.66 11.00 -12.13
C ILE A 404 -4.40 9.96 -13.21
N ALA A 405 -5.39 9.12 -13.53
CA ALA A 405 -5.26 8.04 -14.52
C ALA A 405 -4.92 8.57 -15.92
N GLU A 406 -5.38 9.78 -16.23
CA GLU A 406 -5.17 10.45 -17.51
C GLU A 406 -3.95 11.38 -17.50
N SER A 407 -3.17 11.40 -16.43
CA SER A 407 -1.92 12.16 -16.36
C SER A 407 -0.71 11.24 -16.55
N LYS A 408 0.32 11.72 -17.27
CA LYS A 408 1.60 11.00 -17.39
C LYS A 408 2.42 11.08 -16.10
N HIS A 409 2.26 12.18 -15.37
CA HIS A 409 2.93 12.45 -14.10
C HIS A 409 1.90 12.97 -13.10
N TYR A 410 1.98 12.47 -11.87
CA TYR A 410 1.15 12.87 -10.75
C TYR A 410 1.95 12.80 -9.45
N GLU A 411 1.52 13.53 -8.43
CA GLU A 411 2.23 13.68 -7.15
C GLU A 411 1.50 13.02 -5.96
N TRP A 412 0.33 12.44 -6.22
CA TRP A 412 -0.46 11.71 -5.23
C TRP A 412 0.17 10.33 -4.93
N PRO A 413 0.47 9.99 -3.66
CA PRO A 413 1.13 8.74 -3.31
C PRO A 413 0.20 7.54 -3.48
N LEU A 414 0.78 6.34 -3.55
CA LEU A 414 0.02 5.08 -3.62
C LEU A 414 -1.01 4.93 -2.50
N SER A 415 -0.71 5.46 -1.30
CA SER A 415 -1.59 5.45 -0.13
C SER A 415 -2.92 6.19 -0.33
N THR A 416 -3.04 6.99 -1.39
CA THR A 416 -4.25 7.74 -1.76
C THR A 416 -5.04 7.12 -2.93
N LEU A 417 -4.48 6.10 -3.58
CA LEU A 417 -5.06 5.46 -4.76
C LEU A 417 -5.96 4.28 -4.38
N LEU A 418 -7.01 4.08 -5.18
CA LEU A 418 -7.99 3.01 -4.99
C LEU A 418 -8.03 2.08 -6.20
N PRO A 419 -7.76 0.77 -6.02
CA PRO A 419 -7.89 -0.21 -7.09
C PRO A 419 -9.32 -0.20 -7.67
N ASN A 420 -9.40 -0.16 -9.00
CA ASN A 420 -10.65 -0.30 -9.75
C ASN A 420 -11.73 0.76 -9.46
N VAL A 421 -11.40 1.88 -8.81
CA VAL A 421 -12.37 2.94 -8.47
C VAL A 421 -13.11 3.43 -9.71
N LEU A 422 -12.38 3.73 -10.79
CA LEU A 422 -12.95 4.20 -12.06
C LEU A 422 -13.82 3.16 -12.77
N ALA A 423 -13.82 1.88 -12.40
CA ALA A 423 -14.83 0.98 -12.96
C ALA A 423 -16.21 1.17 -12.29
N GLN A 424 -16.25 1.79 -11.10
CA GLN A 424 -17.44 1.91 -10.25
C GLN A 424 -17.94 3.35 -10.17
N PHE A 425 -17.07 4.31 -9.80
CA PHE A 425 -17.40 5.72 -9.63
C PHE A 425 -16.12 6.60 -9.72
N ASP A 426 -16.27 7.92 -9.64
CA ASP A 426 -15.17 8.87 -9.46
C ASP A 426 -15.50 9.89 -8.35
N LEU A 427 -14.51 10.63 -7.84
CA LEU A 427 -14.71 11.64 -6.80
C LEU A 427 -15.76 12.71 -7.14
N PRO A 428 -15.92 13.17 -8.40
CA PRO A 428 -17.02 14.05 -8.77
C PRO A 428 -18.42 13.49 -8.44
N ASP A 429 -18.63 12.17 -8.52
CA ASP A 429 -19.90 11.55 -8.12
C ASP A 429 -20.14 11.70 -6.62
N CYS A 430 -19.08 11.55 -5.80
CA CYS A 430 -19.12 11.83 -4.37
C CYS A 430 -19.37 13.31 -4.08
N TYR A 431 -18.69 14.21 -4.78
CA TYR A 431 -18.84 15.66 -4.57
C TYR A 431 -20.24 16.15 -4.92
N GLU A 432 -20.86 15.62 -5.97
CA GLU A 432 -22.25 15.90 -6.33
C GLU A 432 -23.21 15.43 -5.22
N ALA A 433 -23.04 14.21 -4.71
CA ALA A 433 -23.86 13.69 -3.61
C ALA A 433 -23.69 14.54 -2.33
N LEU A 434 -22.51 15.08 -2.09
CA LEU A 434 -22.20 15.92 -0.92
C LEU A 434 -22.73 17.36 -1.04
N GLN A 435 -23.26 17.81 -2.18
CA GLN A 435 -23.97 19.10 -2.28
C GLN A 435 -25.16 19.17 -1.31
N ALA A 436 -25.84 18.05 -1.08
CA ALA A 436 -26.90 17.94 -0.07
C ALA A 436 -26.41 18.17 1.37
N LYS A 437 -25.09 18.07 1.60
CA LYS A 437 -24.38 18.37 2.85
C LYS A 437 -23.55 19.66 2.72
N GLN A 438 -24.05 20.63 1.94
CA GLN A 438 -23.47 21.97 1.81
C GLN A 438 -21.97 21.95 1.52
N LEU A 439 -21.55 21.10 0.56
CA LEU A 439 -20.15 20.96 0.20
C LEU A 439 -19.52 22.30 -0.20
N ARG A 440 -18.41 22.66 0.46
CA ARG A 440 -17.53 23.76 0.06
C ARG A 440 -16.14 23.21 -0.27
N GLN A 441 -15.68 23.42 -1.49
CA GLN A 441 -14.30 23.11 -1.89
C GLN A 441 -13.45 24.39 -1.91
N ILE A 442 -12.23 24.30 -1.38
CA ILE A 442 -11.26 25.39 -1.30
C ILE A 442 -9.98 24.91 -1.96
N GLU A 443 -9.54 25.60 -3.01
CA GLU A 443 -8.26 25.33 -3.69
C GLU A 443 -8.06 23.84 -4.03
N PRO A 444 -8.99 23.20 -4.77
CA PRO A 444 -8.85 21.79 -5.12
C PRO A 444 -7.56 21.54 -5.91
N TRP A 445 -7.00 20.35 -5.72
CA TRP A 445 -5.73 19.91 -6.26
C TRP A 445 -5.94 18.98 -7.45
N ASN A 446 -5.28 19.28 -8.55
CA ASN A 446 -5.19 18.39 -9.70
C ASN A 446 -4.18 17.25 -9.44
N ALA A 447 -3.92 16.43 -10.46
CA ALA A 447 -2.98 15.32 -10.35
C ALA A 447 -1.54 15.72 -9.98
N GLN A 448 -1.12 16.97 -10.25
CA GLN A 448 0.27 17.44 -10.07
C GLN A 448 0.47 18.32 -8.82
N ALA A 449 -0.59 18.65 -8.10
CA ALA A 449 -0.50 19.52 -6.94
C ALA A 449 0.07 18.77 -5.71
N LYS A 450 0.82 19.50 -4.87
CA LYS A 450 1.50 19.02 -3.66
C LYS A 450 0.97 19.68 -2.41
#